data_AF-A0A3Q7SRN7-F1
#
_entry.id   AF-A0A3Q7SRN7-F1
#
_cell.length_a   1.000
_cell.length_b   1.000
_cell.length_c   1.000
_cell.angle_alpha   90.00
_cell.angle_beta   90.00
_cell.angle_gamma   90.00
#
_symmetry.space_group_name_H-M   'P 1'
#
loop_
_entity.id
_entity.type
_entity.pdbx_description
1 polymer ?
#
loop_
_entity_poly.entity_id
_entity_poly.type
_entity_poly.pdbx_seq_one_letter_code
_entity_poly.pdbx_strand_id
1 'polypeptide(L)'
;MKPQELKSGRGGEGQDRIREWKARGSSPADKAMSPLGWGLVLCCLGGGLLPGAWAQFPRVCMTVDNLMAKECCPPLGLEPANICGSQEGRGQCMEVETDARPWSGPYVLRNRDDREGWPRKFFHRTCRCTGPGRPYKAIDFSHQGPAFVTWHRYHLLWLERDLQQLIGNESFALPYWNFATGRNDCDVCTDQLLGAARQDDPTLISENSRFSNWEIVCDSLDDYNRRVTLCNGTYEGLLRRNQVGLNSEKLPTLKDIQDCLSLKKFDSPPFFQNSTFSFRNALEGFDKANGILDSQVMSLHNLVHSFLNGTSALPHSAANDPVFVVLHSFTDAIFDEWMKRSNPSVDAWPQELAPIGHNRMYNMVPFFPPVTNEELFLTADQLGYSYAIDLPVEETPAWTTTLLAVMGMLVALVGVFVVLFFLQYRRLRKGYTPLMETHLSDKKYTEEA
;
A
#
# COMPACT_ATOMS: atom_id res chain seq x y z
N MET A 1 8.79 57.42 3.89
CA MET A 1 9.88 56.84 3.09
C MET A 1 9.93 55.34 3.33
N LYS A 2 10.09 54.53 2.28
CA LYS A 2 10.44 53.09 2.34
C LYS A 2 11.45 52.85 1.20
N PRO A 3 12.59 52.17 1.43
CA PRO A 3 13.47 51.72 0.34
C PRO A 3 12.88 50.51 -0.41
N GLN A 4 13.37 50.31 -1.64
CA GLN A 4 13.13 49.14 -2.50
C GLN A 4 13.88 47.91 -1.95
N GLU A 5 13.27 46.72 -1.91
CA GLU A 5 13.08 45.78 -3.02
C GLU A 5 14.41 45.21 -3.56
N LEU A 6 14.61 43.91 -3.35
CA LEU A 6 15.64 43.12 -4.02
C LEU A 6 15.06 41.73 -4.30
N LYS A 7 14.57 41.51 -5.52
CA LYS A 7 14.05 40.21 -5.95
C LYS A 7 15.22 39.25 -6.19
N SER A 8 15.17 38.06 -5.60
CA SER A 8 15.93 36.89 -6.07
C SER A 8 14.93 35.82 -6.48
N GLY A 9 14.78 35.62 -7.79
CA GLY A 9 13.86 34.62 -8.32
C GLY A 9 14.55 33.25 -8.42
N ARG A 10 13.93 32.22 -7.85
CA ARG A 10 14.26 30.83 -8.20
C ARG A 10 13.01 29.94 -8.16
N GLY A 11 12.03 30.30 -9.00
CA GLY A 11 11.07 29.30 -9.47
C GLY A 11 11.83 28.29 -10.32
N GLY A 12 12.10 27.12 -9.76
CA GLY A 12 12.37 25.93 -10.55
C GLY A 12 11.03 25.25 -10.79
N GLU A 13 10.65 25.07 -12.05
CA GLU A 13 9.54 24.19 -12.40
C GLU A 13 9.99 22.75 -12.07
N GLY A 14 9.55 22.25 -10.93
CA GLY A 14 9.58 20.81 -10.66
C GLY A 14 8.65 20.15 -11.69
N GLN A 15 9.21 19.30 -12.53
CA GLN A 15 8.44 18.64 -13.58
C GLN A 15 7.69 17.44 -12.95
N ASP A 16 6.46 17.69 -12.51
CA ASP A 16 5.65 16.73 -11.76
C ASP A 16 5.57 15.36 -12.45
N ARG A 17 5.92 14.30 -11.72
CA ARG A 17 5.97 12.93 -12.26
C ARG A 17 4.58 12.30 -12.24
N ILE A 18 3.81 12.54 -13.30
CA ILE A 18 2.47 11.99 -13.46
C ILE A 18 2.54 10.53 -13.94
N ARG A 19 2.00 9.61 -13.13
CA ARG A 19 1.80 8.19 -13.46
C ARG A 19 0.50 8.04 -14.24
N GLU A 20 0.61 7.74 -15.53
CA GLU A 20 -0.51 7.52 -16.45
C GLU A 20 -0.56 6.05 -16.93
N TRP A 21 -1.77 5.51 -17.14
CA TRP A 21 -1.94 4.29 -17.93
C TRP A 21 -2.18 4.61 -19.41
N LYS A 22 -1.13 4.52 -20.23
CA LYS A 22 -1.19 4.71 -21.69
C LYS A 22 -1.09 3.38 -22.45
N ALA A 23 -2.16 2.60 -22.42
CA ALA A 23 -2.38 1.56 -23.43
C ALA A 23 -2.42 2.22 -24.82
N ARG A 24 -1.48 1.87 -25.72
CA ARG A 24 -1.43 2.44 -27.07
C ARG A 24 -2.55 1.87 -27.92
N GLY A 25 -3.63 2.64 -28.09
CA GLY A 25 -4.54 2.44 -29.22
C GLY A 25 -3.76 2.52 -30.54
N SER A 26 -4.01 1.59 -31.45
CA SER A 26 -3.29 1.47 -32.72
C SER A 26 -3.58 2.65 -33.65
N SER A 27 -2.58 3.51 -33.84
CA SER A 27 -2.65 4.64 -34.79
C SER A 27 -2.03 4.24 -36.14
N PRO A 28 -2.74 4.36 -37.28
CA PRO A 28 -2.27 3.85 -38.57
C PRO A 28 -1.30 4.81 -39.26
N ALA A 29 -0.05 4.89 -38.77
CA ALA A 29 0.95 5.84 -39.26
C ALA A 29 2.34 5.25 -39.63
N ASP A 30 2.64 3.99 -39.30
CA ASP A 30 3.95 3.38 -39.59
C ASP A 30 4.10 2.99 -41.07
N LYS A 31 4.51 3.95 -41.90
CA LYS A 31 4.99 3.68 -43.27
C LYS A 31 6.39 3.07 -43.21
N ALA A 32 6.55 1.90 -43.84
CA ALA A 32 7.80 1.15 -43.84
C ALA A 32 9.00 1.94 -44.40
N MET A 33 10.15 1.82 -43.73
CA MET A 33 11.47 2.25 -44.20
C MET A 33 12.38 1.03 -44.42
N SER A 34 13.30 1.12 -45.38
CA SER A 34 13.95 -0.05 -45.99
C SER A 34 15.21 -0.56 -45.26
N PRO A 35 15.52 -1.87 -45.34
CA PRO A 35 16.53 -2.52 -44.51
C PRO A 35 17.97 -2.41 -45.07
N LEU A 36 18.47 -1.20 -45.29
CA LEU A 36 19.79 -0.97 -45.93
C LEU A 36 20.76 -0.06 -45.15
N GLY A 37 20.41 0.37 -43.92
CA GLY A 37 21.22 1.31 -43.12
C GLY A 37 22.19 0.69 -42.10
N TRP A 38 22.13 -0.62 -41.81
CA TRP A 38 22.74 -1.21 -40.61
C TRP A 38 24.20 -1.66 -40.73
N GLY A 39 24.86 -1.42 -41.86
CA GLY A 39 26.17 -2.01 -42.19
C GLY A 39 27.42 -1.39 -41.55
N LEU A 40 27.32 -0.31 -40.76
CA LEU A 40 28.49 0.55 -40.48
C LEU A 40 28.58 1.22 -39.09
N VAL A 41 27.85 0.73 -38.07
CA VAL A 41 27.89 1.27 -36.69
C VAL A 41 28.39 0.24 -35.65
N LEU A 42 28.49 -1.04 -36.02
CA LEU A 42 28.67 -2.17 -35.11
C LEU A 42 30.10 -2.41 -34.57
N CYS A 43 31.06 -1.51 -34.80
CA CYS A 43 32.48 -1.70 -34.43
C CYS A 43 33.01 -0.84 -33.27
N CYS A 44 32.20 0.02 -32.64
CA CYS A 44 32.71 1.02 -31.67
C CYS A 44 32.04 0.99 -30.27
N LEU A 45 31.28 -0.06 -29.92
CA LEU A 45 30.61 -0.19 -28.61
C LEU A 45 31.08 -1.40 -27.78
N GLY A 46 32.19 -2.04 -28.15
CA GLY A 46 32.85 -3.04 -27.31
C GLY A 46 33.68 -2.37 -26.21
N GLY A 47 33.22 -2.40 -24.96
CA GLY A 47 33.98 -1.88 -23.81
C GLY A 47 33.16 -1.21 -22.71
N GLY A 48 31.84 -1.04 -22.88
CA GLY A 48 30.96 -0.54 -21.81
C GLY A 48 30.82 -1.55 -20.68
N LEU A 49 31.44 -1.29 -19.52
CA LEU A 49 31.11 -1.97 -18.28
C LEU A 49 29.64 -1.70 -17.95
N LEU A 50 28.81 -2.74 -17.90
CA LEU A 50 27.43 -2.64 -17.45
C LEU A 50 27.41 -2.05 -16.02
N PRO A 51 26.58 -1.02 -15.73
CA PRO A 51 26.40 -0.52 -14.37
C PRO A 51 25.97 -1.67 -13.45
N GLY A 52 26.84 -2.05 -12.52
CA GLY A 52 26.62 -3.23 -11.69
C GLY A 52 25.44 -3.03 -10.74
N ALA A 53 24.53 -4.00 -10.69
CA ALA A 53 23.41 -4.00 -9.75
C ALA A 53 23.88 -3.73 -8.31
N TRP A 54 23.17 -2.83 -7.61
CA TRP A 54 23.50 -2.49 -6.24
C TRP A 54 23.17 -3.65 -5.30
N ALA A 55 23.97 -3.79 -4.25
CA ALA A 55 23.81 -4.86 -3.27
C ALA A 55 23.09 -4.32 -2.02
N GLN A 56 22.50 -5.25 -1.26
CA GLN A 56 21.77 -5.01 -0.02
C GLN A 56 22.51 -4.12 0.99
N PHE A 57 23.85 -4.18 1.00
CA PHE A 57 24.71 -3.19 1.63
C PHE A 57 25.63 -2.59 0.55
N PRO A 58 26.08 -1.33 0.67
CA PRO A 58 27.06 -0.76 -0.26
C PRO A 58 28.27 -1.69 -0.39
N ARG A 59 28.68 -2.04 -1.62
CA ARG A 59 29.74 -3.05 -1.86
C ARG A 59 31.05 -2.72 -1.12
N VAL A 60 31.35 -1.43 -0.99
CA VAL A 60 32.48 -0.86 -0.24
C VAL A 60 32.46 -1.19 1.28
N CYS A 61 31.30 -1.46 1.87
CA CYS A 61 31.18 -1.88 3.27
C CYS A 61 31.30 -3.39 3.49
N MET A 62 31.25 -4.21 2.43
CA MET A 62 31.25 -5.67 2.53
C MET A 62 32.68 -6.23 2.49
N THR A 63 33.58 -5.61 3.26
CA THR A 63 34.96 -6.06 3.48
C THR A 63 35.08 -6.74 4.85
N VAL A 64 36.15 -7.53 5.04
CA VAL A 64 36.43 -8.13 6.36
C VAL A 64 36.62 -7.06 7.42
N ASP A 65 37.39 -6.00 7.11
CA ASP A 65 37.74 -4.95 8.06
C ASP A 65 36.50 -4.14 8.50
N ASN A 66 35.61 -3.77 7.56
CA ASN A 66 34.37 -3.07 7.88
C ASN A 66 33.40 -3.92 8.71
N LEU A 67 33.28 -5.23 8.42
CA LEU A 67 32.43 -6.16 9.15
C LEU A 67 32.97 -6.50 10.55
N MET A 68 34.30 -6.51 10.72
CA MET A 68 34.98 -6.69 12.01
C MET A 68 34.94 -5.41 12.87
N ALA A 69 35.13 -4.24 12.26
CA ALA A 69 34.98 -2.94 12.91
C ALA A 69 33.51 -2.58 13.23
N LYS A 70 32.55 -3.32 12.66
CA LYS A 70 31.11 -3.02 12.71
C LYS A 70 30.80 -1.60 12.20
N GLU A 71 31.55 -1.11 11.21
CA GLU A 71 31.38 0.23 10.62
C GLU A 71 31.17 0.21 9.10
N CYS A 72 30.08 0.80 8.62
CA CYS A 72 29.79 1.07 7.21
C CYS A 72 29.67 2.58 6.96
N CYS A 73 30.82 3.24 6.87
CA CYS A 73 30.94 4.69 6.68
C CYS A 73 31.85 5.07 5.50
N PRO A 74 31.43 4.81 4.24
CA PRO A 74 32.24 5.16 3.08
C PRO A 74 32.39 6.67 2.88
N PRO A 75 33.49 7.13 2.25
CA PRO A 75 33.61 8.49 1.75
C PRO A 75 32.66 8.75 0.59
N LEU A 76 32.24 10.01 0.45
CA LEU A 76 31.45 10.50 -0.67
C LEU A 76 32.37 11.14 -1.72
N GLY A 77 32.37 10.56 -2.93
CA GLY A 77 33.23 10.99 -4.03
C GLY A 77 34.65 10.41 -3.93
N LEU A 78 35.63 11.14 -4.48
CA LEU A 78 37.04 10.71 -4.53
C LEU A 78 37.86 11.10 -3.29
N GLU A 79 37.33 11.93 -2.40
CA GLU A 79 38.02 12.47 -1.23
C GLU A 79 37.85 11.53 -0.02
N PRO A 80 38.90 10.79 0.42
CA PRO A 80 38.78 9.82 1.51
C PRO A 80 38.35 10.42 2.85
N ALA A 81 38.63 11.70 3.08
CA ALA A 81 38.22 12.41 4.29
C ALA A 81 36.75 12.88 4.26
N ASN A 82 36.03 12.78 3.13
CA ASN A 82 34.61 13.14 3.02
C ASN A 82 33.68 12.01 3.47
N ILE A 83 34.00 11.39 4.61
CA ILE A 83 33.25 10.28 5.21
C ILE A 83 31.78 10.69 5.36
N CYS A 84 30.88 9.91 4.76
CA CYS A 84 29.43 10.14 4.78
C CYS A 84 28.95 11.49 4.19
N GLY A 85 29.78 12.17 3.37
CA GLY A 85 29.45 13.51 2.87
C GLY A 85 29.51 14.59 3.95
N SER A 86 30.28 14.37 5.01
CA SER A 86 30.39 15.29 6.15
C SER A 86 30.99 16.65 5.80
N GLN A 87 31.86 16.75 4.79
CA GLN A 87 32.38 18.03 4.31
C GLN A 87 31.33 18.82 3.49
N GLU A 88 30.35 18.12 2.92
CA GLU A 88 29.16 18.69 2.27
C GLU A 88 27.99 18.90 3.25
N GLY A 89 28.15 18.55 4.53
CA GLY A 89 27.09 18.61 5.55
C GLY A 89 25.96 17.58 5.37
N ARG A 90 26.15 16.55 4.52
CA ARG A 90 25.08 15.61 4.10
C ARG A 90 24.81 14.47 5.07
N GLY A 91 25.75 14.17 5.96
CA GLY A 91 25.65 13.10 6.96
C GLY A 91 26.93 12.98 7.78
N GLN A 92 26.89 12.18 8.84
CA GLN A 92 28.06 11.90 9.70
C GLN A 92 28.10 10.41 10.06
N CYS A 93 29.30 9.86 10.29
CA CYS A 93 29.44 8.47 10.73
C CYS A 93 29.11 8.34 12.22
N MET A 94 27.96 7.74 12.56
CA MET A 94 27.44 7.68 13.93
C MET A 94 27.05 6.25 14.33
N GLU A 95 26.93 6.01 15.63
CA GLU A 95 26.20 4.85 16.17
C GLU A 95 24.75 4.86 15.68
N VAL A 96 24.21 3.66 15.48
CA VAL A 96 22.83 3.47 15.06
C VAL A 96 21.92 3.20 16.26
N GLU A 97 20.97 4.12 16.44
CA GLU A 97 19.78 3.93 17.26
C GLU A 97 18.79 2.97 16.58
N THR A 98 18.03 2.24 17.38
CA THR A 98 17.08 1.20 16.93
C THR A 98 15.85 1.20 17.81
N ASP A 99 14.66 0.99 17.25
CA ASP A 99 13.44 0.89 18.07
C ASP A 99 13.57 -0.27 19.08
N ALA A 100 13.51 0.09 20.37
CA ALA A 100 13.65 -0.82 21.51
C ALA A 100 12.32 -1.03 22.26
N ARG A 101 11.22 -0.47 21.74
CA ARG A 101 9.87 -0.63 22.31
C ARG A 101 9.33 -2.04 22.06
N PRO A 102 8.41 -2.53 22.91
CA PRO A 102 7.83 -3.86 22.74
C PRO A 102 7.00 -3.96 21.46
N TRP A 103 7.18 -5.08 20.76
CA TRP A 103 6.35 -5.53 19.64
C TRP A 103 5.31 -6.55 20.10
N SER A 104 4.33 -6.84 19.24
CA SER A 104 3.33 -7.89 19.47
C SER A 104 3.40 -9.01 18.40
N GLY A 105 2.35 -9.84 18.32
CA GLY A 105 2.26 -10.94 17.35
C GLY A 105 2.97 -12.24 17.79
N PRO A 106 3.24 -13.18 16.86
CA PRO A 106 3.78 -14.50 17.18
C PRO A 106 5.27 -14.50 17.54
N TYR A 107 5.99 -13.38 17.37
CA TYR A 107 7.43 -13.31 17.56
C TYR A 107 7.83 -13.12 19.04
N VAL A 108 8.03 -14.25 19.75
CA VAL A 108 8.33 -14.27 21.20
C VAL A 108 9.84 -14.38 21.55
N LEU A 109 10.72 -14.48 20.55
CA LEU A 109 12.16 -14.69 20.78
C LEU A 109 12.91 -13.38 21.04
N ARG A 110 14.13 -13.48 21.60
CA ARG A 110 15.05 -12.34 21.78
C ARG A 110 16.51 -12.68 21.46
N ASN A 111 17.20 -11.75 20.83
CA ASN A 111 18.57 -11.80 20.28
C ASN A 111 18.88 -13.00 19.35
N ARG A 112 17.86 -13.67 18.81
CA ARG A 112 17.99 -14.82 17.89
C ARG A 112 18.05 -14.40 16.43
N ASP A 113 17.25 -13.43 16.04
CA ASP A 113 17.17 -12.99 14.65
C ASP A 113 18.16 -11.86 14.42
N ASP A 114 18.86 -11.80 13.28
CA ASP A 114 19.73 -10.65 12.97
C ASP A 114 18.94 -9.38 12.59
N ARG A 115 17.61 -9.46 12.68
CA ARG A 115 16.61 -8.43 12.45
C ARG A 115 16.25 -7.64 13.72
N GLU A 116 16.60 -8.15 14.89
CA GLU A 116 16.28 -7.55 16.18
C GLU A 116 17.14 -6.30 16.42
N GLY A 117 16.50 -5.13 16.39
CA GLY A 117 17.23 -3.87 16.31
C GLY A 117 18.12 -3.81 15.07
N TRP A 118 17.53 -3.97 13.87
CA TRP A 118 18.22 -3.70 12.61
C TRP A 118 18.88 -2.29 12.74
N PRO A 119 20.22 -2.10 12.67
CA PRO A 119 21.27 -2.94 12.08
C PRO A 119 22.00 -3.98 12.91
N ARG A 120 22.03 -3.81 14.24
CA ARG A 120 23.32 -3.70 14.95
C ARG A 120 24.20 -4.95 14.87
N LYS A 121 23.60 -6.11 14.59
CA LYS A 121 24.25 -7.38 14.26
C LYS A 121 25.29 -7.26 13.14
N PHE A 122 25.05 -6.47 12.09
CA PHE A 122 25.99 -6.25 10.98
C PHE A 122 26.92 -5.07 11.22
N PHE A 123 26.37 -3.89 11.53
CA PHE A 123 27.11 -2.65 11.73
C PHE A 123 26.54 -1.89 12.93
N HIS A 124 27.38 -1.52 13.89
CA HIS A 124 27.02 -0.61 14.99
C HIS A 124 27.04 0.85 14.51
N ARG A 125 27.97 1.16 13.59
CA ARG A 125 28.21 2.50 13.06
C ARG A 125 27.94 2.54 11.56
N THR A 126 27.16 3.52 11.12
CA THR A 126 26.89 3.73 9.69
C THR A 126 26.89 5.22 9.38
N CYS A 127 26.88 5.56 8.09
CA CYS A 127 26.54 6.92 7.68
C CYS A 127 25.13 7.28 8.14
N ARG A 128 25.06 8.09 9.20
CA ARG A 128 23.86 8.77 9.66
C ARG A 128 23.76 10.11 8.94
N CYS A 129 23.24 10.03 7.72
CA CYS A 129 22.12 10.90 7.37
C CYS A 129 21.00 10.67 8.41
N THR A 130 20.05 11.58 8.59
CA THR A 130 19.15 11.60 9.78
C THR A 130 18.18 10.41 9.93
N GLY A 131 18.65 9.21 10.35
CA GLY A 131 17.85 8.00 10.71
C GLY A 131 18.47 6.64 10.23
N PRO A 132 18.60 5.56 11.06
CA PRO A 132 19.21 4.28 10.55
C PRO A 132 18.66 2.86 10.98
N GLY A 133 19.18 1.75 10.34
CA GLY A 133 18.67 0.33 10.22
C GLY A 133 19.72 -0.75 9.70
N ARG A 134 19.38 -2.08 9.43
CA ARG A 134 20.13 -3.30 8.81
C ARG A 134 19.68 -4.82 9.15
N PRO A 135 19.01 -5.77 8.39
CA PRO A 135 18.06 -6.82 8.96
C PRO A 135 18.17 -8.36 8.58
N TYR A 136 17.21 -9.24 9.02
CA TYR A 136 17.10 -10.72 8.73
C TYR A 136 15.67 -11.38 8.45
N LYS A 137 15.12 -12.37 9.22
CA LYS A 137 14.02 -13.34 8.84
C LYS A 137 12.79 -13.46 9.84
N ALA A 138 12.10 -14.63 9.89
CA ALA A 138 10.89 -15.13 10.62
C ALA A 138 9.59 -14.29 10.69
N ILE A 139 9.57 -13.12 10.07
CA ILE A 139 8.58 -12.06 10.28
C ILE A 139 8.34 -11.39 8.92
N ASP A 140 7.11 -11.01 8.59
CA ASP A 140 6.86 -10.09 7.47
C ASP A 140 7.07 -8.63 7.92
N PHE A 141 7.70 -7.81 7.09
CA PHE A 141 8.01 -6.40 7.36
C PHE A 141 7.35 -5.44 6.35
N SER A 142 6.52 -6.03 5.49
CA SER A 142 6.02 -5.50 4.23
C SER A 142 4.56 -5.91 3.97
N HIS A 143 4.02 -6.86 4.75
CA HIS A 143 2.63 -7.33 4.70
C HIS A 143 2.11 -7.68 6.10
N GLN A 144 0.82 -8.02 6.19
CA GLN A 144 0.09 -8.41 7.40
C GLN A 144 0.09 -7.35 8.50
N GLY A 145 0.23 -6.07 8.17
CA GLY A 145 0.24 -4.99 9.15
C GLY A 145 0.57 -3.61 8.57
N PRO A 146 0.49 -2.53 9.37
CA PRO A 146 0.56 -1.12 8.95
C PRO A 146 1.54 -0.78 7.81
N ALA A 147 2.82 -1.20 7.90
CA ALA A 147 3.87 -0.90 6.92
C ALA A 147 3.58 -1.33 5.47
N PHE A 148 2.56 -2.17 5.22
CA PHE A 148 2.21 -2.66 3.89
C PHE A 148 2.22 -1.58 2.79
N VAL A 149 1.52 -0.46 3.02
CA VAL A 149 1.37 0.59 2.01
C VAL A 149 2.63 1.45 1.84
N THR A 150 3.30 1.81 2.94
CA THR A 150 4.51 2.66 2.93
C THR A 150 5.72 1.91 2.38
N TRP A 151 5.82 0.60 2.67
CA TRP A 151 6.88 -0.27 2.20
C TRP A 151 6.82 -0.44 0.68
N HIS A 152 5.64 -0.77 0.15
CA HIS A 152 5.45 -0.94 -1.29
C HIS A 152 5.58 0.39 -2.05
N ARG A 153 5.08 1.50 -1.48
CA ARG A 153 5.36 2.85 -2.00
C ARG A 153 6.86 3.11 -2.14
N TYR A 154 7.66 2.83 -1.12
CA TYR A 154 9.10 3.07 -1.20
C TYR A 154 9.83 2.09 -2.13
N HIS A 155 9.39 0.83 -2.20
CA HIS A 155 9.88 -0.15 -3.18
C HIS A 155 9.69 0.36 -4.62
N LEU A 156 8.51 0.92 -4.93
CA LEU A 156 8.21 1.51 -6.23
C LEU A 156 9.01 2.79 -6.49
N LEU A 157 9.23 3.64 -5.49
CA LEU A 157 10.03 4.86 -5.63
C LEU A 157 11.52 4.55 -5.88
N TRP A 158 12.07 3.50 -5.26
CA TRP A 158 13.41 3.00 -5.57
C TRP A 158 13.51 2.49 -7.01
N LEU A 159 12.60 1.61 -7.41
CA LEU A 159 12.58 1.07 -8.77
C LEU A 159 12.39 2.18 -9.82
N GLU A 160 11.52 3.16 -9.56
CA GLU A 160 11.35 4.32 -10.43
C GLU A 160 12.65 5.12 -10.55
N ARG A 161 13.36 5.39 -9.44
CA ARG A 161 14.58 6.20 -9.45
C ARG A 161 15.77 5.48 -10.08
N ASP A 162 15.87 4.15 -9.94
CA ASP A 162 16.91 3.37 -10.61
C ASP A 162 16.63 3.26 -12.13
N LEU A 163 15.36 3.13 -12.54
CA LEU A 163 14.97 3.18 -13.95
C LEU A 163 15.17 4.56 -14.57
N GLN A 164 14.86 5.66 -13.87
CA GLN A 164 15.18 7.03 -14.31
C GLN A 164 16.67 7.19 -14.63
N GLN A 165 17.55 6.70 -13.74
CA GLN A 165 19.00 6.74 -13.92
C GLN A 165 19.47 5.84 -15.08
N LEU A 166 18.96 4.61 -15.17
CA LEU A 166 19.31 3.64 -16.22
C LEU A 166 18.90 4.10 -17.62
N ILE A 167 17.73 4.75 -17.73
CA ILE A 167 17.17 5.26 -19.00
C ILE A 167 17.74 6.65 -19.34
N GLY A 168 18.28 7.39 -18.36
CA GLY A 168 18.72 8.77 -18.53
C GLY A 168 17.56 9.77 -18.66
N ASN A 169 16.42 9.48 -18.03
CA ASN A 169 15.19 10.27 -18.10
C ASN A 169 14.59 10.47 -16.70
N GLU A 170 14.79 11.65 -16.10
CA GLU A 170 14.27 11.95 -14.76
C GLU A 170 12.74 12.13 -14.70
N SER A 171 12.09 12.31 -15.86
CA SER A 171 10.63 12.34 -15.98
C SER A 171 10.01 10.95 -16.18
N PHE A 172 10.80 9.87 -16.14
CA PHE A 172 10.26 8.51 -16.15
C PHE A 172 9.49 8.23 -14.86
N ALA A 173 8.26 7.71 -15.01
CA ALA A 173 7.36 7.36 -13.93
C ALA A 173 6.75 5.97 -14.17
N LEU A 174 6.50 5.21 -13.10
CA LEU A 174 5.94 3.86 -13.21
C LEU A 174 4.43 3.89 -13.55
N PRO A 175 3.96 3.14 -14.56
CA PRO A 175 2.53 3.00 -14.84
C PRO A 175 1.85 2.09 -13.81
N TYR A 176 0.53 2.21 -13.69
CA TYR A 176 -0.31 1.41 -12.79
C TYR A 176 -1.32 0.57 -13.58
N TRP A 177 -1.66 -0.63 -13.09
CA TRP A 177 -2.71 -1.46 -13.66
C TRP A 177 -3.97 -1.34 -12.81
N ASN A 178 -5.00 -0.69 -13.35
CA ASN A 178 -6.33 -0.69 -12.73
C ASN A 178 -6.95 -2.09 -12.81
N PHE A 179 -6.65 -2.93 -11.83
CA PHE A 179 -7.20 -4.27 -11.71
C PHE A 179 -8.69 -4.30 -11.30
N ALA A 180 -9.34 -3.16 -11.02
CA ALA A 180 -10.71 -3.09 -10.50
C ALA A 180 -11.80 -3.33 -11.57
N THR A 181 -11.54 -4.26 -12.50
CA THR A 181 -12.32 -4.48 -13.73
C THR A 181 -13.53 -5.40 -13.55
N GLY A 182 -13.59 -6.19 -12.47
CA GLY A 182 -14.60 -7.23 -12.25
C GLY A 182 -14.58 -8.40 -13.26
N ARG A 183 -13.51 -8.52 -14.06
CA ARG A 183 -13.36 -9.55 -15.10
C ARG A 183 -12.67 -10.81 -14.58
N ASN A 184 -12.69 -11.86 -15.40
CA ASN A 184 -11.98 -13.13 -15.20
C ASN A 184 -10.77 -13.31 -16.15
N ASP A 185 -10.29 -12.23 -16.77
CA ASP A 185 -9.09 -12.20 -17.62
C ASP A 185 -8.08 -11.13 -17.15
N CYS A 186 -6.79 -11.37 -17.39
CA CYS A 186 -5.72 -10.38 -17.15
C CYS A 186 -5.51 -9.54 -18.41
N ASP A 187 -6.12 -8.36 -18.47
CA ASP A 187 -6.10 -7.50 -19.67
C ASP A 187 -4.74 -6.84 -19.96
N VAL A 188 -3.82 -6.83 -18.98
CA VAL A 188 -2.41 -6.45 -19.17
C VAL A 188 -1.49 -7.60 -19.59
N CYS A 189 -1.97 -8.85 -19.51
CA CYS A 189 -1.21 -10.04 -19.91
C CYS A 189 -1.30 -10.25 -21.43
N THR A 190 -0.69 -9.36 -22.20
CA THR A 190 -0.60 -9.42 -23.67
C THR A 190 0.84 -9.21 -24.13
N ASP A 191 1.20 -9.71 -25.31
CA ASP A 191 2.56 -9.66 -25.85
C ASP A 191 3.06 -8.24 -26.18
N GLN A 192 2.16 -7.26 -26.18
CA GLN A 192 2.49 -5.83 -26.30
C GLN A 192 2.77 -5.15 -24.95
N LEU A 193 2.40 -5.81 -23.85
CA LEU A 193 2.51 -5.33 -22.47
C LEU A 193 3.34 -6.33 -21.64
N LEU A 194 2.71 -7.11 -20.76
CA LEU A 194 3.41 -7.94 -19.77
C LEU A 194 3.56 -9.42 -20.19
N GLY A 195 3.15 -9.76 -21.41
CA GLY A 195 3.18 -11.10 -22.01
C GLY A 195 1.88 -11.88 -21.81
N ALA A 196 1.39 -12.50 -22.89
CA ALA A 196 0.29 -13.45 -22.86
C ALA A 196 0.74 -14.82 -22.30
N ALA A 197 -0.22 -15.69 -22.00
CA ALA A 197 0.04 -17.10 -21.75
C ALA A 197 0.49 -17.82 -23.05
N ARG A 198 1.35 -18.83 -22.92
CA ARG A 198 1.73 -19.73 -24.01
C ARG A 198 0.57 -20.64 -24.43
N GLN A 199 0.62 -21.11 -25.69
CA GLN A 199 -0.38 -22.04 -26.24
C GLN A 199 -0.11 -23.52 -25.88
N ASP A 200 1.15 -23.86 -25.57
CA ASP A 200 1.62 -25.21 -25.26
C ASP A 200 1.71 -25.49 -23.75
N ASP A 201 2.24 -24.55 -22.96
CA ASP A 201 2.14 -24.54 -21.49
C ASP A 201 1.53 -23.19 -21.03
N PRO A 202 0.21 -23.10 -20.81
CA PRO A 202 -0.45 -21.87 -20.35
C PRO A 202 0.02 -21.34 -18.99
N THR A 203 0.89 -22.07 -18.27
CA THR A 203 1.52 -21.57 -17.03
C THR A 203 2.79 -20.74 -17.30
N LEU A 204 3.25 -20.67 -18.56
CA LEU A 204 4.45 -19.94 -19.00
C LEU A 204 4.09 -18.76 -19.93
N ILE A 205 5.01 -17.80 -20.05
CA ILE A 205 4.82 -16.56 -20.82
C ILE A 205 5.17 -16.76 -22.30
N SER A 206 4.33 -16.23 -23.19
CA SER A 206 4.45 -16.26 -24.66
C SER A 206 5.83 -15.83 -25.17
N GLU A 207 6.44 -16.61 -26.06
CA GLU A 207 7.79 -16.39 -26.61
C GLU A 207 7.95 -15.06 -27.38
N ASN A 208 6.85 -14.41 -27.80
CA ASN A 208 6.91 -13.06 -28.37
C ASN A 208 7.24 -11.99 -27.31
N SER A 209 6.87 -12.25 -26.05
CA SER A 209 7.11 -11.36 -24.92
C SER A 209 8.57 -11.35 -24.51
N ARG A 210 9.09 -10.19 -24.12
CA ARG A 210 10.43 -10.07 -23.52
C ARG A 210 10.56 -10.80 -22.18
N PHE A 211 9.44 -11.10 -21.53
CA PHE A 211 9.37 -11.77 -20.23
C PHE A 211 9.32 -13.31 -20.32
N SER A 212 9.29 -13.89 -21.53
CA SER A 212 9.37 -15.34 -21.72
C SER A 212 10.70 -15.95 -21.27
N ASN A 213 11.79 -15.20 -21.44
CA ASN A 213 13.15 -15.58 -21.08
C ASN A 213 13.58 -15.00 -19.72
N TRP A 214 12.63 -14.56 -18.88
CA TRP A 214 12.93 -14.14 -17.52
C TRP A 214 13.02 -15.36 -16.60
N GLU A 215 14.20 -15.57 -16.03
CA GLU A 215 14.41 -16.53 -14.97
C GLU A 215 14.19 -15.87 -13.60
N ILE A 216 13.47 -16.57 -12.71
CA ILE A 216 13.15 -16.12 -11.36
C ILE A 216 14.32 -16.36 -10.42
N VAL A 217 14.36 -15.58 -9.34
CA VAL A 217 15.25 -15.78 -8.19
C VAL A 217 14.43 -15.90 -6.90
N CYS A 218 15.05 -16.44 -5.86
CA CYS A 218 14.53 -16.47 -4.49
C CYS A 218 13.36 -17.41 -4.19
N ASP A 219 13.02 -18.36 -5.06
CA ASP A 219 11.85 -19.24 -4.90
C ASP A 219 12.14 -20.48 -4.04
N SER A 220 13.41 -20.90 -3.93
CA SER A 220 13.88 -22.09 -3.20
C SER A 220 13.91 -21.94 -1.67
N LEU A 221 12.84 -21.38 -1.07
CA LEU A 221 12.75 -21.06 0.36
C LEU A 221 13.11 -22.22 1.29
N ASP A 222 12.61 -23.42 1.03
CA ASP A 222 12.87 -24.59 1.88
C ASP A 222 14.35 -24.90 1.98
N ASP A 223 15.08 -24.78 0.87
CA ASP A 223 16.52 -25.05 0.85
C ASP A 223 17.29 -23.91 1.51
N TYR A 224 16.88 -22.65 1.33
CA TYR A 224 17.47 -21.51 2.05
C TYR A 224 17.24 -21.60 3.56
N ASN A 225 16.08 -22.09 3.99
CA ASN A 225 15.74 -22.23 5.40
C ASN A 225 16.45 -23.43 6.03
N ARG A 226 16.49 -24.57 5.33
CA ARG A 226 17.24 -25.77 5.73
C ARG A 226 18.75 -25.53 5.83
N ARG A 227 19.32 -24.76 4.91
CA ARG A 227 20.77 -24.44 4.86
C ARG A 227 21.13 -23.17 5.64
N VAL A 228 20.13 -22.45 6.19
CA VAL A 228 20.25 -21.16 6.88
C VAL A 228 20.94 -20.08 6.00
N THR A 229 20.75 -20.15 4.69
CA THR A 229 21.24 -19.15 3.72
C THR A 229 20.18 -18.08 3.44
N LEU A 230 20.57 -17.08 2.66
CA LEU A 230 19.67 -16.16 1.97
C LEU A 230 19.61 -16.54 0.48
N CYS A 231 18.62 -15.99 -0.23
CA CYS A 231 18.65 -15.94 -1.68
C CYS A 231 19.94 -15.27 -2.16
N ASN A 232 20.58 -15.86 -3.17
CA ASN A 232 21.88 -15.42 -3.69
C ASN A 232 21.79 -14.79 -5.11
N GLY A 233 20.59 -14.70 -5.68
CA GLY A 233 20.37 -14.22 -7.05
C GLY A 233 20.75 -15.23 -8.15
N THR A 234 20.92 -16.52 -7.83
CA THR A 234 20.99 -17.58 -8.84
C THR A 234 19.60 -17.79 -9.44
N TYR A 235 19.55 -18.05 -10.74
CA TYR A 235 18.31 -18.36 -11.45
C TYR A 235 17.76 -19.74 -11.06
N GLU A 236 16.45 -19.81 -10.82
CA GLU A 236 15.76 -20.99 -10.27
C GLU A 236 14.61 -21.49 -11.18
N GLY A 237 14.55 -21.01 -12.42
CA GLY A 237 13.59 -21.44 -13.45
C GLY A 237 12.85 -20.27 -14.11
N LEU A 238 12.02 -20.54 -15.12
CA LEU A 238 11.27 -19.51 -15.83
C LEU A 238 10.10 -18.93 -15.01
N LEU A 239 9.77 -17.66 -15.24
CA LEU A 239 8.58 -17.00 -14.72
C LEU A 239 7.30 -17.76 -15.07
N ARG A 240 6.46 -18.06 -14.06
CA ARG A 240 5.16 -18.72 -14.24
C ARG A 240 3.99 -17.84 -13.80
N ARG A 241 2.96 -17.77 -14.65
CA ARG A 241 1.61 -17.26 -14.34
C ARG A 241 0.61 -18.29 -14.82
N ASN A 242 -0.37 -18.66 -14.01
CA ASN A 242 -1.41 -19.61 -14.41
C ASN A 242 -2.76 -18.91 -14.32
N GLN A 243 -3.17 -18.24 -15.41
CA GLN A 243 -4.43 -17.49 -15.45
C GLN A 243 -5.60 -18.40 -15.06
N VAL A 244 -6.24 -18.16 -13.91
CA VAL A 244 -7.18 -19.10 -13.28
C VAL A 244 -8.58 -19.03 -13.91
N GLY A 245 -8.67 -19.25 -15.22
CA GLY A 245 -9.91 -19.51 -15.94
C GLY A 245 -10.64 -20.81 -15.51
N LEU A 246 -10.05 -21.56 -14.58
CA LEU A 246 -10.57 -22.83 -14.05
C LEU A 246 -11.44 -22.69 -12.79
N ASN A 247 -11.23 -21.66 -11.96
CA ASN A 247 -11.95 -21.50 -10.68
C ASN A 247 -13.16 -20.53 -10.76
N SER A 248 -13.34 -19.84 -11.89
CA SER A 248 -14.29 -18.71 -12.03
C SER A 248 -14.02 -17.52 -11.09
N GLU A 249 -12.80 -17.43 -10.54
CA GLU A 249 -12.32 -16.24 -9.82
C GLU A 249 -12.35 -15.00 -10.73
N LYS A 250 -12.56 -13.84 -10.10
CA LYS A 250 -12.61 -12.55 -10.77
C LYS A 250 -11.68 -11.58 -10.07
N LEU A 251 -11.10 -10.69 -10.86
CA LEU A 251 -10.44 -9.50 -10.36
C LEU A 251 -11.43 -8.63 -9.55
N PRO A 252 -10.93 -7.79 -8.62
CA PRO A 252 -11.77 -6.86 -7.86
C PRO A 252 -12.63 -5.97 -8.75
N THR A 253 -13.70 -5.40 -8.19
CA THR A 253 -14.57 -4.44 -8.87
C THR A 253 -14.30 -3.01 -8.42
N LEU A 254 -14.76 -2.02 -9.18
CA LEU A 254 -14.78 -0.62 -8.73
C LEU A 254 -15.54 -0.44 -7.40
N LYS A 255 -16.55 -1.29 -7.11
CA LYS A 255 -17.28 -1.23 -5.85
C LYS A 255 -16.43 -1.66 -4.65
N ASP A 256 -15.51 -2.62 -4.83
CA ASP A 256 -14.54 -2.99 -3.79
C ASP A 256 -13.60 -1.81 -3.49
N ILE A 257 -13.14 -1.08 -4.52
CA ILE A 257 -12.34 0.15 -4.35
C ILE A 257 -13.13 1.21 -3.58
N GLN A 258 -14.41 1.41 -3.93
CA GLN A 258 -15.27 2.38 -3.25
C GLN A 258 -15.51 2.05 -1.78
N ASP A 259 -15.79 0.78 -1.48
CA ASP A 259 -16.04 0.32 -0.11
C ASP A 259 -14.77 0.40 0.74
N CYS A 260 -13.60 0.11 0.15
CA CYS A 260 -12.30 0.30 0.80
C CYS A 260 -12.01 1.79 1.09
N LEU A 261 -12.17 2.67 0.09
CA LEU A 261 -12.01 4.12 0.24
C LEU A 261 -13.05 4.75 1.19
N SER A 262 -14.13 4.05 1.54
CA SER A 262 -15.10 4.51 2.55
C SER A 262 -14.56 4.43 3.99
N LEU A 263 -13.60 3.55 4.26
CA LEU A 263 -13.09 3.24 5.60
C LEU A 263 -12.36 4.45 6.21
N LYS A 264 -12.70 4.80 7.47
CA LYS A 264 -12.22 6.03 8.13
C LYS A 264 -11.02 5.85 9.05
N LYS A 265 -10.60 4.62 9.30
CA LYS A 265 -9.36 4.30 10.04
C LYS A 265 -8.32 3.79 9.08
N PHE A 266 -7.08 4.27 9.23
CA PHE A 266 -5.95 3.67 8.53
C PHE A 266 -5.81 2.19 8.91
N ASP A 267 -5.72 1.92 10.22
CA ASP A 267 -5.71 0.56 10.76
C ASP A 267 -6.43 0.50 12.13
N SER A 268 -6.71 -0.72 12.58
CA SER A 268 -7.31 -1.04 13.89
C SER A 268 -6.42 -2.03 14.64
N PRO A 269 -6.41 -2.05 15.98
CA PRO A 269 -5.85 -3.15 16.76
C PRO A 269 -6.46 -4.51 16.32
N PRO A 270 -5.68 -5.60 16.25
CA PRO A 270 -4.30 -5.77 16.72
C PRO A 270 -3.22 -5.35 15.69
N PHE A 271 -3.58 -4.57 14.67
CA PHE A 271 -2.69 -4.12 13.58
C PHE A 271 -2.10 -5.27 12.76
N PHE A 272 -2.89 -6.33 12.54
CA PHE A 272 -2.49 -7.58 11.90
C PHE A 272 -3.53 -8.00 10.84
N GLN A 273 -3.42 -9.21 10.27
CA GLN A 273 -4.32 -9.73 9.22
C GLN A 273 -5.81 -9.84 9.64
N ASN A 274 -6.14 -9.70 10.92
CA ASN A 274 -7.51 -9.76 11.47
C ASN A 274 -8.02 -8.41 12.02
N SER A 275 -7.43 -7.30 11.54
CA SER A 275 -7.78 -5.93 11.96
C SER A 275 -9.07 -5.43 11.29
N THR A 276 -10.18 -5.44 12.05
CA THR A 276 -11.50 -5.09 11.50
C THR A 276 -11.67 -3.58 11.27
N PHE A 277 -12.45 -3.22 10.26
CA PHE A 277 -12.70 -1.83 9.81
C PHE A 277 -11.41 -1.02 9.59
N SER A 278 -10.37 -1.71 9.12
CA SER A 278 -9.03 -1.19 8.78
C SER A 278 -8.93 -0.97 7.28
N PHE A 279 -8.61 0.27 6.86
CA PHE A 279 -8.31 0.54 5.45
C PHE A 279 -7.14 -0.32 4.96
N ARG A 280 -6.06 -0.42 5.75
CA ARG A 280 -4.87 -1.23 5.42
C ARG A 280 -5.24 -2.70 5.24
N ASN A 281 -5.97 -3.31 6.17
CA ASN A 281 -6.31 -4.75 6.10
C ASN A 281 -7.26 -5.08 4.93
N ALA A 282 -8.19 -4.17 4.62
CA ALA A 282 -9.09 -4.29 3.49
C ALA A 282 -8.37 -4.11 2.14
N LEU A 283 -7.53 -3.08 1.99
CA LEU A 283 -6.75 -2.82 0.77
C LEU A 283 -5.76 -3.95 0.47
N GLU A 284 -5.07 -4.41 1.51
CA GLU A 284 -4.15 -5.55 1.45
C GLU A 284 -4.89 -6.85 1.06
N GLY A 285 -6.13 -7.00 1.52
CA GLY A 285 -7.03 -8.07 1.05
C GLY A 285 -7.15 -9.27 1.97
N PHE A 286 -6.96 -9.09 3.28
CA PHE A 286 -7.22 -10.12 4.30
C PHE A 286 -8.66 -10.09 4.86
N ASP A 287 -9.39 -9.00 4.62
CA ASP A 287 -10.81 -8.83 4.92
C ASP A 287 -11.62 -8.55 3.64
N LYS A 288 -12.94 -8.48 3.77
CA LYS A 288 -13.79 -7.86 2.74
C LYS A 288 -13.41 -6.39 2.55
N ALA A 289 -13.57 -5.87 1.34
CA ALA A 289 -13.21 -4.50 1.00
C ALA A 289 -13.90 -3.43 1.88
N ASN A 290 -15.08 -3.71 2.43
CA ASN A 290 -15.79 -2.87 3.41
C ASN A 290 -15.29 -3.01 4.87
N GLY A 291 -14.17 -3.68 5.09
CA GLY A 291 -13.54 -3.87 6.41
C GLY A 291 -14.25 -4.85 7.34
N ILE A 292 -15.24 -5.61 6.86
CA ILE A 292 -15.87 -6.69 7.64
C ILE A 292 -14.98 -7.94 7.60
N LEU A 293 -14.56 -8.38 8.78
CA LEU A 293 -13.73 -9.58 8.96
C LEU A 293 -14.44 -10.84 8.46
N ASP A 294 -13.77 -11.52 7.54
CA ASP A 294 -14.16 -12.84 7.03
C ASP A 294 -12.92 -13.61 6.59
N SER A 295 -12.43 -14.52 7.43
CA SER A 295 -11.19 -15.26 7.18
C SER A 295 -11.29 -16.33 6.08
N GLN A 296 -12.39 -16.36 5.32
CA GLN A 296 -12.53 -17.14 4.08
C GLN A 296 -12.47 -16.27 2.82
N VAL A 297 -12.45 -14.93 2.97
CA VAL A 297 -12.38 -13.99 1.86
C VAL A 297 -10.94 -13.55 1.62
N MET A 298 -10.58 -13.49 0.34
CA MET A 298 -9.44 -12.74 -0.15
C MET A 298 -9.96 -11.62 -1.05
N SER A 299 -9.43 -10.41 -0.92
CA SER A 299 -9.89 -9.24 -1.68
C SER A 299 -8.72 -8.42 -2.24
N LEU A 300 -9.04 -7.36 -2.98
CA LEU A 300 -8.14 -6.32 -3.48
C LEU A 300 -6.73 -6.82 -3.84
N HIS A 301 -5.67 -6.39 -3.15
CA HIS A 301 -4.30 -6.74 -3.47
C HIS A 301 -4.06 -8.27 -3.47
N ASN A 302 -4.34 -8.96 -2.36
CA ASN A 302 -4.10 -10.41 -2.24
C ASN A 302 -4.85 -11.20 -3.33
N LEU A 303 -6.09 -10.81 -3.66
CA LEU A 303 -6.90 -11.48 -4.69
C LEU A 303 -6.26 -11.39 -6.07
N VAL A 304 -5.62 -10.27 -6.42
CA VAL A 304 -4.93 -10.11 -7.71
C VAL A 304 -3.68 -10.98 -7.78
N HIS A 305 -2.92 -11.09 -6.69
CA HIS A 305 -1.80 -12.03 -6.58
C HIS A 305 -2.25 -13.50 -6.75
N SER A 306 -3.34 -13.90 -6.09
CA SER A 306 -3.94 -15.24 -6.24
C SER A 306 -4.42 -15.51 -7.67
N PHE A 307 -5.10 -14.54 -8.27
CA PHE A 307 -5.67 -14.64 -9.63
C PHE A 307 -4.60 -14.83 -10.73
N LEU A 308 -3.43 -14.21 -10.57
CA LEU A 308 -2.28 -14.40 -11.46
C LEU A 308 -1.63 -15.79 -11.29
N ASN A 309 -1.64 -16.31 -10.05
CA ASN A 309 -1.13 -17.62 -9.67
C ASN A 309 0.38 -17.78 -10.00
N GLY A 310 0.94 -18.97 -9.78
CA GLY A 310 2.35 -19.25 -10.05
C GLY A 310 3.28 -18.36 -9.22
N THR A 311 4.29 -17.78 -9.87
CA THR A 311 5.30 -16.92 -9.25
C THR A 311 4.66 -15.70 -8.56
N SER A 312 3.59 -15.12 -9.13
CA SER A 312 2.99 -13.90 -8.57
C SER A 312 2.19 -14.13 -7.28
N ALA A 313 1.71 -15.35 -7.02
CA ALA A 313 0.92 -15.68 -5.82
C ALA A 313 1.75 -15.93 -4.55
N LEU A 314 3.08 -15.93 -4.65
CA LEU A 314 4.00 -16.27 -3.55
C LEU A 314 4.74 -15.02 -3.07
N PRO A 315 4.52 -14.52 -1.83
CA PRO A 315 5.08 -13.24 -1.37
C PRO A 315 6.61 -13.13 -1.44
N HIS A 316 7.34 -14.24 -1.42
CA HIS A 316 8.80 -14.27 -1.52
C HIS A 316 9.35 -14.17 -2.96
N SER A 317 8.54 -14.52 -3.97
CA SER A 317 8.96 -14.54 -5.39
C SER A 317 8.07 -13.69 -6.31
N ALA A 318 6.97 -13.10 -5.82
CA ALA A 318 6.03 -12.30 -6.60
C ALA A 318 6.68 -11.14 -7.38
N ALA A 319 7.72 -10.51 -6.82
CA ALA A 319 8.45 -9.40 -7.45
C ALA A 319 9.30 -9.82 -8.67
N ASN A 320 9.45 -11.13 -8.96
CA ASN A 320 10.01 -11.60 -10.22
C ASN A 320 9.05 -11.40 -11.40
N ASP A 321 7.75 -11.27 -11.14
CA ASP A 321 6.76 -10.97 -12.18
C ASP A 321 6.67 -9.45 -12.39
N PRO A 322 6.90 -8.90 -13.60
CA PRO A 322 6.73 -7.47 -13.86
C PRO A 322 5.30 -6.96 -13.62
N VAL A 323 4.28 -7.83 -13.53
CA VAL A 323 2.92 -7.45 -13.11
C VAL A 323 2.90 -6.87 -11.69
N PHE A 324 3.80 -7.31 -10.80
CA PHE A 324 3.98 -6.77 -9.44
C PHE A 324 4.09 -5.24 -9.45
N VAL A 325 4.89 -4.69 -10.36
CA VAL A 325 5.20 -3.25 -10.41
C VAL A 325 3.94 -2.42 -10.72
N VAL A 326 3.12 -2.87 -11.67
CA VAL A 326 1.89 -2.16 -12.05
C VAL A 326 0.73 -2.42 -11.09
N LEU A 327 0.69 -3.60 -10.46
CA LEU A 327 -0.26 -3.97 -9.40
C LEU A 327 -0.06 -3.07 -8.18
N HIS A 328 1.14 -3.06 -7.60
CA HIS A 328 1.43 -2.24 -6.43
C HIS A 328 1.36 -0.74 -6.72
N SER A 329 1.64 -0.30 -7.95
CA SER A 329 1.42 1.11 -8.34
C SER A 329 -0.05 1.50 -8.34
N PHE A 330 -0.99 0.56 -8.55
CA PHE A 330 -2.41 0.83 -8.36
C PHE A 330 -2.83 0.72 -6.89
N THR A 331 -2.27 -0.23 -6.14
CA THR A 331 -2.42 -0.28 -4.66
C THR A 331 -1.99 1.04 -4.00
N ASP A 332 -0.88 1.62 -4.44
CA ASP A 332 -0.38 2.92 -3.97
C ASP A 332 -1.28 4.09 -4.42
N ALA A 333 -1.89 4.03 -5.60
CA ALA A 333 -2.88 5.03 -6.03
C ALA A 333 -4.14 5.01 -5.14
N ILE A 334 -4.62 3.83 -4.73
CA ILE A 334 -5.74 3.69 -3.79
C ILE A 334 -5.35 4.21 -2.40
N PHE A 335 -4.11 3.99 -1.97
CA PHE A 335 -3.58 4.55 -0.71
C PHE A 335 -3.45 6.09 -0.75
N ASP A 336 -2.91 6.66 -1.84
CA ASP A 336 -2.82 8.11 -2.02
C ASP A 336 -4.21 8.77 -2.00
N GLU A 337 -5.18 8.20 -2.71
CA GLU A 337 -6.55 8.71 -2.71
C GLU A 337 -7.21 8.60 -1.33
N TRP A 338 -6.93 7.53 -0.58
CA TRP A 338 -7.38 7.42 0.81
C TRP A 338 -6.76 8.47 1.72
N MET A 339 -5.45 8.75 1.58
CA MET A 339 -4.77 9.82 2.31
C MET A 339 -5.40 11.19 2.01
N LYS A 340 -5.63 11.48 0.73
CA LYS A 340 -6.27 12.72 0.25
C LYS A 340 -7.69 12.91 0.79
N ARG A 341 -8.48 11.84 0.91
CA ARG A 341 -9.87 11.88 1.42
C ARG A 341 -9.98 11.88 2.93
N SER A 342 -9.14 11.12 3.62
CA SER A 342 -9.23 10.93 5.07
C SER A 342 -8.43 11.96 5.86
N ASN A 343 -7.42 12.59 5.25
CA ASN A 343 -6.49 13.54 5.86
C ASN A 343 -6.07 13.13 7.29
N PRO A 344 -5.52 11.91 7.47
CA PRO A 344 -5.36 11.31 8.77
C PRO A 344 -4.33 12.07 9.63
N SER A 345 -4.58 12.11 10.94
CA SER A 345 -3.51 12.45 11.90
C SER A 345 -2.40 11.39 11.82
N VAL A 346 -1.16 11.80 12.08
CA VAL A 346 0.01 10.91 12.18
C VAL A 346 -0.17 9.84 13.28
N ASP A 347 -1.05 10.07 14.25
CA ASP A 347 -1.44 9.11 15.30
C ASP A 347 -2.54 8.11 14.86
N ALA A 348 -3.01 8.16 13.61
CA ALA A 348 -3.78 7.07 13.01
C ALA A 348 -2.93 5.81 12.75
N TRP A 349 -1.60 5.96 12.79
CA TRP A 349 -0.64 4.85 12.69
C TRP A 349 -0.12 4.47 14.09
N PRO A 350 -0.08 3.17 14.45
CA PRO A 350 0.40 2.72 15.76
C PRO A 350 1.87 3.09 16.01
N GLN A 351 2.11 3.87 17.06
CA GLN A 351 3.47 4.21 17.48
C GLN A 351 4.24 2.97 18.00
N GLU A 352 3.54 2.03 18.61
CA GLU A 352 4.05 0.78 19.21
C GLU A 352 2.98 -0.34 19.16
N LEU A 353 3.32 -1.55 19.62
CA LEU A 353 2.47 -2.75 19.69
C LEU A 353 1.92 -3.28 18.35
N ALA A 354 2.31 -2.69 17.21
CA ALA A 354 2.15 -3.31 15.90
C ALA A 354 3.03 -4.57 15.78
N PRO A 355 2.86 -5.38 14.71
CA PRO A 355 3.85 -6.37 14.31
C PRO A 355 5.24 -5.73 14.18
N ILE A 356 6.29 -6.44 14.57
CA ILE A 356 7.68 -5.98 14.45
C ILE A 356 7.99 -5.68 12.98
N GLY A 357 8.39 -4.43 12.69
CA GLY A 357 8.49 -3.86 11.33
C GLY A 357 7.46 -2.76 11.04
N HIS A 358 6.31 -2.78 11.73
CA HIS A 358 5.13 -1.99 11.37
C HIS A 358 4.81 -0.84 12.36
N ASN A 359 5.63 -0.62 13.40
CA ASN A 359 5.56 0.61 14.21
C ASN A 359 5.84 1.85 13.32
N ARG A 360 5.23 3.00 13.64
CA ARG A 360 5.36 4.23 12.83
C ARG A 360 6.81 4.68 12.58
N MET A 361 7.64 4.62 13.61
CA MET A 361 9.06 4.99 13.55
C MET A 361 9.98 3.82 13.18
N TYR A 362 9.43 2.67 12.78
CA TYR A 362 10.24 1.55 12.36
C TYR A 362 10.79 1.83 10.96
N ASN A 363 12.12 1.75 10.79
CA ASN A 363 12.71 1.93 9.46
C ASN A 363 12.37 0.71 8.57
N MET A 364 11.90 0.94 7.35
CA MET A 364 11.36 -0.09 6.47
C MET A 364 12.45 -1.04 5.94
N VAL A 365 12.23 -2.34 6.16
CA VAL A 365 13.23 -3.40 5.95
C VAL A 365 13.10 -3.99 4.55
N PRO A 366 14.10 -3.95 3.66
CA PRO A 366 15.51 -3.70 3.94
C PRO A 366 16.05 -2.54 3.08
N PHE A 367 15.59 -1.30 3.23
CA PHE A 367 16.06 -0.21 2.38
C PHE A 367 17.36 0.45 2.86
N PHE A 368 18.09 1.17 1.98
CA PHE A 368 19.28 1.95 2.37
C PHE A 368 19.43 3.22 1.51
N PRO A 369 19.55 4.43 2.09
CA PRO A 369 19.53 4.71 3.52
C PRO A 369 18.21 4.28 4.18
N PRO A 370 18.21 4.00 5.49
CA PRO A 370 17.01 3.55 6.19
C PRO A 370 16.02 4.72 6.27
N VAL A 371 14.74 4.42 6.08
CA VAL A 371 13.63 5.38 6.05
C VAL A 371 12.48 4.80 6.88
N THR A 372 11.75 5.63 7.61
CA THR A 372 10.63 5.21 8.46
C THR A 372 9.32 5.06 7.68
N ASN A 373 8.35 4.37 8.27
CA ASN A 373 6.97 4.39 7.76
C ASN A 373 6.39 5.82 7.77
N GLU A 374 6.69 6.61 8.80
CA GLU A 374 6.25 8.01 8.94
C GLU A 374 6.62 8.88 7.72
N GLU A 375 7.84 8.75 7.20
CA GLU A 375 8.34 9.52 6.05
C GLU A 375 7.62 9.23 4.72
N LEU A 376 6.92 8.10 4.60
CA LEU A 376 6.14 7.74 3.42
C LEU A 376 4.61 7.82 3.64
N PHE A 377 4.17 8.12 4.87
CA PHE A 377 2.77 8.32 5.23
C PHE A 377 2.29 9.74 4.90
N LEU A 378 2.51 10.13 3.64
CA LEU A 378 2.20 11.43 3.04
C LEU A 378 1.25 11.25 1.84
N THR A 379 0.84 12.32 1.15
CA THR A 379 0.31 12.17 -0.22
C THR A 379 1.46 12.00 -1.23
N ALA A 380 1.17 11.39 -2.38
CA ALA A 380 2.14 11.20 -3.46
C ALA A 380 2.73 12.55 -3.93
N ASP A 381 1.91 13.61 -3.94
CA ASP A 381 2.34 14.93 -4.41
C ASP A 381 3.42 15.54 -3.48
N GLN A 382 3.39 15.24 -2.17
CA GLN A 382 4.45 15.61 -1.22
C GLN A 382 5.77 14.84 -1.46
N LEU A 383 5.70 13.72 -2.18
CA LEU A 383 6.83 12.89 -2.64
C LEU A 383 7.20 13.18 -4.11
N GLY A 384 6.56 14.19 -4.72
CA GLY A 384 6.85 14.69 -6.06
C GLY A 384 6.38 13.79 -7.20
N TYR A 385 5.33 13.00 -7.01
CA TYR A 385 4.67 12.22 -8.07
C TYR A 385 3.14 12.25 -7.89
N SER A 386 2.37 11.91 -8.91
CA SER A 386 0.91 11.87 -8.83
C SER A 386 0.32 10.80 -9.75
N TYR A 387 -0.96 10.46 -9.56
CA TYR A 387 -1.68 9.50 -10.40
C TYR A 387 -2.72 10.19 -11.27
N ALA A 388 -2.70 9.92 -12.59
CA ALA A 388 -3.71 10.39 -13.53
C ALA A 388 -4.96 9.50 -13.50
N ILE A 389 -5.64 9.45 -12.36
CA ILE A 389 -6.78 8.57 -12.12
C ILE A 389 -7.91 9.31 -11.37
N ASP A 390 -9.15 8.89 -11.61
CA ASP A 390 -10.32 9.22 -10.79
C ASP A 390 -10.87 7.91 -10.19
N LEU A 391 -11.16 7.94 -8.89
CA LEU A 391 -11.65 6.80 -8.10
C LEU A 391 -12.92 7.21 -7.34
N PRO A 392 -14.03 7.51 -8.03
CA PRO A 392 -15.19 8.16 -7.43
C PRO A 392 -15.86 7.26 -6.38
N VAL A 393 -16.04 7.77 -5.17
CA VAL A 393 -16.90 7.15 -4.13
C VAL A 393 -18.28 7.78 -4.19
N GLU A 394 -19.32 6.97 -3.97
CA GLU A 394 -20.68 7.46 -3.72
C GLU A 394 -20.73 8.23 -2.40
N GLU A 395 -20.54 9.55 -2.45
CA GLU A 395 -20.90 10.41 -1.32
C GLU A 395 -22.41 10.28 -1.07
N THR A 396 -22.81 9.91 0.14
CA THR A 396 -24.22 9.92 0.54
C THR A 396 -24.73 11.36 0.49
N PRO A 397 -25.59 11.73 -0.47
CA PRO A 397 -25.80 13.13 -0.79
C PRO A 397 -26.50 13.83 0.38
N ALA A 398 -26.00 15.01 0.78
CA ALA A 398 -26.31 15.66 2.06
C ALA A 398 -27.80 16.02 2.30
N TRP A 399 -28.64 15.91 1.26
CA TRP A 399 -30.10 15.97 1.42
C TRP A 399 -30.66 14.78 2.22
N THR A 400 -30.00 13.62 2.23
CA THR A 400 -30.46 12.42 2.93
C THR A 400 -30.46 12.59 4.46
N THR A 401 -29.37 13.10 5.02
CA THR A 401 -29.26 13.37 6.47
C THR A 401 -30.17 14.51 6.92
N THR A 402 -30.32 15.56 6.10
CA THR A 402 -31.27 16.65 6.38
C THR A 402 -32.73 16.21 6.27
N LEU A 403 -33.11 15.35 5.31
CA LEU A 403 -34.46 14.77 5.26
C LEU A 403 -34.76 13.90 6.49
N LEU A 404 -33.81 13.06 6.93
CA LEU A 404 -34.01 12.24 8.14
C LEU A 404 -34.20 13.12 9.40
N ALA A 405 -33.44 14.21 9.53
CA ALA A 405 -33.61 15.19 10.61
C ALA A 405 -34.97 15.93 10.54
N VAL A 406 -35.38 16.37 9.35
CA VAL A 406 -36.68 17.04 9.12
C VAL A 406 -37.85 16.11 9.41
N MET A 407 -37.79 14.85 8.95
CA MET A 407 -38.80 13.83 9.25
C MET A 407 -38.86 13.52 10.75
N GLY A 408 -37.72 13.45 11.44
CA GLY A 408 -37.66 13.33 12.90
C GLY A 408 -38.36 14.47 13.62
N MET A 409 -38.12 15.72 13.22
CA MET A 409 -38.80 16.89 13.79
C MET A 409 -40.31 16.91 13.48
N LEU A 410 -40.72 16.50 12.28
CA LEU A 410 -42.14 16.38 11.91
C LEU A 410 -42.88 15.34 12.77
N VAL A 411 -42.27 14.16 13.00
CA VAL A 411 -42.84 13.13 13.88
C VAL A 411 -42.93 13.63 15.33
N ALA A 412 -41.91 14.33 15.83
CA ALA A 412 -41.94 14.94 17.15
C ALA A 412 -43.05 16.00 17.30
N LEU A 413 -43.22 16.86 16.30
CA LEU A 413 -44.31 17.86 16.25
C LEU A 413 -45.69 17.20 16.26
N VAL A 414 -45.91 16.16 15.45
CA VAL A 414 -47.17 15.40 15.44
C VAL A 414 -47.43 14.76 16.81
N GLY A 415 -46.41 14.19 17.45
CA GLY A 415 -46.51 13.68 18.82
C GLY A 415 -46.94 14.74 19.83
N VAL A 416 -46.36 15.94 19.77
CA VAL A 416 -46.76 17.08 20.61
C VAL A 416 -48.21 17.50 20.35
N PHE A 417 -48.64 17.58 19.09
CA PHE A 417 -50.04 17.91 18.75
C PHE A 417 -51.02 16.86 19.28
N VAL A 418 -50.71 15.56 19.18
CA VAL A 418 -51.55 14.47 19.74
C VAL A 418 -51.64 14.57 21.27
N VAL A 419 -50.54 14.86 21.96
CA VAL A 419 -50.53 15.07 23.42
C VAL A 419 -51.35 16.30 23.81
N LEU A 420 -51.19 17.43 23.11
CA LEU A 420 -51.97 18.65 23.35
C LEU A 420 -53.46 18.42 23.12
N PHE A 421 -53.84 17.74 22.04
CA PHE A 421 -55.23 17.38 21.76
C PHE A 421 -55.81 16.47 22.86
N PHE A 422 -55.06 15.45 23.30
CA PHE A 422 -55.50 14.56 24.39
C PHE A 422 -55.66 15.29 25.73
N LEU A 423 -54.77 16.26 26.04
CA LEU A 423 -54.90 17.12 27.22
C LEU A 423 -56.10 18.07 27.13
N GLN A 424 -56.35 18.65 25.95
CA GLN A 424 -57.51 19.51 25.70
C GLN A 424 -58.83 18.73 25.77
N TYR A 425 -58.87 17.51 25.21
CA TYR A 425 -59.97 16.57 25.32
C TYR A 425 -60.25 16.16 26.78
N ARG A 426 -59.20 15.90 27.56
CA ARG A 426 -59.31 15.66 29.02
C ARG A 426 -59.81 16.89 29.79
N ARG A 427 -59.47 18.12 29.38
CA ARG A 427 -60.04 19.34 29.97
C ARG A 427 -61.53 19.48 29.66
N LEU A 428 -61.94 19.27 28.40
CA LEU A 428 -63.35 19.33 27.98
C LEU A 428 -64.22 18.31 28.74
N ARG A 429 -63.76 17.06 28.90
CA ARG A 429 -64.49 16.05 29.68
C ARG A 429 -64.62 16.37 31.18
N LYS A 430 -63.78 17.24 31.75
CA LYS A 430 -63.93 17.66 33.17
C LYS A 430 -65.11 18.62 33.42
N GLY A 431 -65.78 19.12 32.38
CA GLY A 431 -66.95 19.99 32.51
C GLY A 431 -68.27 19.27 32.83
N TYR A 432 -68.32 17.93 32.83
CA TYR A 432 -69.55 17.16 32.96
C TYR A 432 -69.52 16.17 34.14
N THR A 433 -69.80 16.68 35.34
CA THR A 433 -70.19 15.88 36.51
C THR A 433 -71.71 15.99 36.71
N PRO A 434 -72.52 14.96 36.43
CA PRO A 434 -73.96 15.00 36.69
C PRO A 434 -74.24 14.89 38.19
N LEU A 435 -74.97 15.86 38.73
CA LEU A 435 -75.49 15.84 40.10
C LEU A 435 -76.86 15.16 40.14
N MET A 436 -76.92 13.92 40.63
CA MET A 436 -78.01 13.38 41.46
C MET A 436 -77.80 11.87 41.72
N GLU A 437 -77.40 11.51 42.94
CA GLU A 437 -77.68 10.18 43.50
C GLU A 437 -78.91 10.28 44.41
N THR A 438 -80.02 9.66 44.00
CA THR A 438 -81.19 9.44 44.87
C THR A 438 -81.31 7.96 45.16
N HIS A 439 -80.69 7.52 46.26
CA HIS A 439 -80.80 6.15 46.73
C HIS A 439 -82.23 5.86 47.20
N LEU A 440 -82.92 4.98 46.46
CA LEU A 440 -84.10 4.25 46.95
C LEU A 440 -83.68 2.79 47.20
N SER A 441 -83.87 2.35 48.44
CA SER A 441 -83.84 0.94 48.85
C SER A 441 -85.21 0.32 48.47
N ASP A 442 -85.35 -0.93 48.04
CA ASP A 442 -85.08 -2.11 48.85
C ASP A 442 -84.75 -3.39 48.06
N LYS A 443 -84.25 -4.40 48.78
CA LYS A 443 -83.93 -5.72 48.24
C LYS A 443 -85.13 -6.66 48.18
N LYS A 444 -85.08 -7.54 47.18
CA LYS A 444 -86.00 -8.68 46.93
C LYS A 444 -86.33 -9.51 48.18
N TYR A 445 -87.57 -9.99 48.21
CA TYR A 445 -87.94 -11.28 48.80
C TYR A 445 -87.55 -12.44 47.86
N THR A 446 -87.20 -13.60 48.45
CA THR A 446 -87.46 -15.00 47.99
C THR A 446 -87.04 -15.47 46.57
N GLU A 447 -86.54 -16.70 46.36
CA GLU A 447 -86.00 -17.76 47.26
C GLU A 447 -85.23 -18.83 46.44
N GLU A 448 -84.65 -19.79 47.15
CA GLU A 448 -84.34 -21.20 46.78
C GLU A 448 -84.05 -21.59 45.32
N ALA A 449 -82.80 -21.97 45.04
CA ALA A 449 -82.39 -23.37 44.78
C ALA A 449 -80.85 -23.52 44.82
#